data_AF-A0A0F8DNX2-F1
#
_entry.id   AF-A0A0F8DNX2-F1
#
_cell.length_a   1.000
_cell.length_b   1.000
_cell.length_c   1.000
_cell.angle_alpha   90.00
_cell.angle_beta   90.00
_cell.angle_gamma   90.00
#
_symmetry.space_group_name_H-M   'P 1'
#
loop_
_entity.id
_entity.type
_entity.pdbx_description
1 polymer ?
#
loop_
_entity_poly.entity_id
_entity_poly.type
_entity_poly.pdbx_seq_one_letter_code
_entity_poly.pdbx_strand_id
1 'polypeptide(L)'
;MSNQYSGYGGNPYEEANNVESGANHAVNASPYAQYDDQAQNQQYEMANYAQPQTQVQPQASGPLDRNAFLNEASSLHTKIESLNSDIGSITALHQRALDSTDTNASDVDSAVSAAQDKAIQLKNSLAQLDQDISRTPAGSAAQAKSGQYNTLKKQLQETVQRLMQTEADYSRKYREQIARQYRVANPEATEEEVTAATEQDWSNEGVFQTALHDSRMRHAQNALGAVRARHNDLQHIERSIQELALLFDQIDSMVVSQGAAIEAVDIKASEAVDNMEAGNKHVDEATAKARHTRKLKWYCTWIVVVIILALALGIGLGVGLK
;
A
#
# COMPACT_ATOMS: atom_id res chain seq x y z
N MET A 1 -49.05 47.00 -2.93
CA MET A 1 -48.72 47.33 -4.33
C MET A 1 -48.28 46.05 -5.01
N SER A 2 -49.10 45.62 -5.94
CA SER A 2 -49.03 44.42 -6.78
C SER A 2 -48.14 44.64 -8.00
N ASN A 3 -47.43 43.58 -8.41
CA ASN A 3 -47.06 43.16 -9.78
C ASN A 3 -46.09 41.96 -9.62
N GLN A 4 -46.34 40.71 -10.03
CA GLN A 4 -47.04 40.09 -11.17
C GLN A 4 -46.26 40.19 -12.50
N TYR A 5 -45.53 39.12 -12.87
CA TYR A 5 -45.49 38.42 -14.18
C TYR A 5 -44.51 37.21 -14.06
N SER A 6 -44.97 35.94 -14.11
CA SER A 6 -45.09 35.03 -15.28
C SER A 6 -43.77 34.81 -16.03
N GLY A 7 -43.24 33.61 -16.32
CA GLY A 7 -43.80 32.26 -16.45
C GLY A 7 -43.27 31.64 -17.77
N TYR A 8 -42.75 30.40 -17.77
CA TYR A 8 -42.56 29.44 -18.89
C TYR A 8 -41.73 28.25 -18.31
N GLY A 9 -42.24 27.03 -18.08
CA GLY A 9 -42.65 25.95 -19.01
C GLY A 9 -41.64 24.78 -18.85
N GLY A 10 -41.92 23.65 -18.17
CA GLY A 10 -42.66 22.46 -18.65
C GLY A 10 -41.91 21.77 -19.81
N ASN A 11 -41.46 20.51 -19.81
CA ASN A 11 -42.03 19.27 -19.27
C ASN A 11 -40.99 18.09 -19.27
N PRO A 12 -41.35 16.93 -18.67
CA PRO A 12 -40.47 15.83 -18.27
C PRO A 12 -40.48 14.65 -19.27
N TYR A 13 -39.57 13.69 -19.09
CA TYR A 13 -39.73 12.35 -19.67
C TYR A 13 -39.50 11.27 -18.61
N GLU A 14 -40.51 10.42 -18.56
CA GLU A 14 -40.75 9.31 -17.65
C GLU A 14 -39.92 8.05 -17.99
N GLU A 15 -39.85 7.25 -16.95
CA GLU A 15 -39.53 5.84 -16.82
C GLU A 15 -40.45 4.92 -17.66
N ALA A 16 -39.89 3.85 -18.23
CA ALA A 16 -40.64 2.64 -18.55
C ALA A 16 -39.71 1.41 -18.61
N ASN A 17 -40.04 0.40 -17.81
CA ASN A 17 -39.47 -0.95 -17.84
C ASN A 17 -40.19 -1.84 -18.87
N ASN A 18 -39.43 -2.83 -19.37
CA ASN A 18 -39.79 -4.25 -19.53
C ASN A 18 -40.11 -4.87 -20.92
N VAL A 19 -39.56 -6.09 -21.05
CA VAL A 19 -39.89 -7.32 -21.81
C VAL A 19 -39.65 -7.53 -23.33
N GLU A 20 -38.85 -8.57 -23.58
CA GLU A 20 -39.09 -9.78 -24.41
C GLU A 20 -38.65 -9.89 -25.88
N SER A 21 -37.75 -10.88 -26.10
CA SER A 21 -37.69 -11.91 -27.15
C SER A 21 -37.44 -11.52 -28.63
N GLY A 22 -36.53 -12.27 -29.27
CA GLY A 22 -36.47 -12.33 -30.74
C GLY A 22 -35.13 -12.83 -31.30
N ALA A 23 -35.11 -14.07 -31.75
CA ALA A 23 -33.94 -14.79 -32.26
C ALA A 23 -33.55 -14.42 -33.71
N ASN A 24 -32.27 -14.68 -34.04
CA ASN A 24 -31.70 -15.14 -35.32
C ASN A 24 -32.16 -14.48 -36.64
N HIS A 25 -31.20 -13.96 -37.44
CA HIS A 25 -30.81 -14.58 -38.72
C HIS A 25 -29.62 -13.86 -39.37
N ALA A 26 -28.85 -14.65 -40.08
CA ALA A 26 -27.60 -14.31 -40.74
C ALA A 26 -27.78 -14.06 -42.26
N VAL A 27 -26.64 -13.66 -42.85
CA VAL A 27 -26.16 -13.85 -44.24
C VAL A 27 -26.64 -12.94 -45.39
N ASN A 28 -25.60 -12.37 -46.02
CA ASN A 28 -25.31 -12.29 -47.47
C ASN A 28 -25.93 -11.19 -48.36
N ALA A 29 -25.03 -10.41 -48.99
CA ALA A 29 -24.79 -10.36 -50.45
C ALA A 29 -24.66 -8.93 -51.03
N SER A 30 -23.48 -8.65 -51.60
CA SER A 30 -23.12 -7.58 -52.57
C SER A 30 -24.01 -7.65 -53.84
N PRO A 31 -23.98 -6.73 -54.88
CA PRO A 31 -22.76 -6.46 -55.70
C PRO A 31 -22.70 -5.20 -56.66
N TYR A 32 -21.51 -5.01 -57.30
CA TYR A 32 -21.14 -4.27 -58.56
C TYR A 32 -21.34 -2.73 -58.66
N ALA A 33 -20.55 -1.92 -59.38
CA ALA A 33 -19.32 -1.98 -60.19
C ALA A 33 -18.93 -0.52 -60.57
N GLN A 34 -17.67 -0.22 -60.95
CA GLN A 34 -17.28 0.49 -62.19
C GLN A 34 -15.75 0.77 -62.27
N TYR A 35 -15.18 0.60 -63.46
CA TYR A 35 -13.75 0.59 -63.86
C TYR A 35 -13.28 1.90 -64.54
N ASP A 36 -11.97 1.91 -64.85
CA ASP A 36 -11.10 2.76 -65.74
C ASP A 36 -10.32 3.94 -65.10
N ASP A 37 -9.03 4.21 -65.39
CA ASP A 37 -8.01 3.62 -66.29
C ASP A 37 -6.57 4.12 -65.92
N GLN A 38 -5.56 3.32 -66.26
CA GLN A 38 -4.12 3.56 -66.57
C GLN A 38 -3.21 4.58 -65.83
N ALA A 39 -2.07 4.10 -65.30
CA ALA A 39 -0.78 4.09 -66.04
C ALA A 39 0.40 3.46 -65.24
N GLN A 40 1.27 2.78 -66.01
CA GLN A 40 2.37 1.89 -65.67
C GLN A 40 3.53 2.44 -64.80
N ASN A 41 4.07 1.60 -63.93
CA ASN A 41 5.52 1.29 -63.93
C ASN A 41 5.81 -0.07 -63.28
N GLN A 42 6.42 -0.99 -64.04
CA GLN A 42 6.89 -2.30 -63.58
C GLN A 42 8.33 -2.18 -63.08
N GLN A 43 8.61 -2.62 -61.85
CA GLN A 43 9.98 -2.99 -61.47
C GLN A 43 10.01 -4.10 -60.41
N TYR A 44 10.30 -5.31 -60.90
CA TYR A 44 10.86 -6.54 -60.29
C TYR A 44 10.44 -6.99 -58.88
N GLU A 45 9.74 -8.14 -58.83
CA GLU A 45 9.47 -8.96 -57.65
C GLU A 45 10.77 -9.56 -57.07
N MET A 46 11.03 -9.30 -55.78
CA MET A 46 12.02 -10.03 -54.99
C MET A 46 11.27 -10.96 -54.04
N ALA A 47 11.51 -12.26 -54.16
CA ALA A 47 10.88 -13.31 -53.38
C ALA A 47 11.03 -13.04 -51.87
N ASN A 48 9.90 -12.82 -51.19
CA ASN A 48 9.83 -12.68 -49.76
C ASN A 48 10.05 -14.06 -49.12
N TYR A 49 11.22 -14.29 -48.53
CA TYR A 49 11.44 -15.46 -47.68
C TYR A 49 10.48 -15.40 -46.50
N ALA A 50 9.46 -16.26 -46.52
CA ALA A 50 8.60 -16.50 -45.37
C ALA A 50 9.46 -16.91 -44.18
N GLN A 51 9.61 -16.01 -43.21
CA GLN A 51 10.11 -16.37 -41.89
C GLN A 51 9.14 -17.37 -41.26
N PRO A 52 9.62 -18.45 -40.62
CA PRO A 52 8.75 -19.28 -39.81
C PRO A 52 8.23 -18.41 -38.67
N GLN A 53 6.91 -18.17 -38.66
CA GLN A 53 6.21 -17.61 -37.51
C GLN A 53 6.47 -18.53 -36.33
N THR A 54 7.34 -18.09 -35.42
CA THR A 54 7.44 -18.68 -34.10
C THR A 54 6.10 -18.43 -33.44
N GLN A 55 5.32 -19.49 -33.29
CA GLN A 55 4.15 -19.49 -32.43
C GLN A 55 4.64 -19.10 -31.03
N VAL A 56 4.35 -17.87 -30.64
CA VAL A 56 4.50 -17.40 -29.26
C VAL A 56 3.51 -18.21 -28.44
N GLN A 57 3.97 -19.35 -27.91
CA GLN A 57 3.32 -20.00 -26.78
C GLN A 57 3.26 -18.97 -25.64
N PRO A 58 2.18 -18.94 -24.83
CA PRO A 58 2.17 -18.13 -23.62
C PRO A 58 3.32 -18.65 -22.75
N GLN A 59 4.40 -17.87 -22.65
CA GLN A 59 5.47 -18.15 -21.69
C GLN A 59 4.80 -18.21 -20.31
N ALA A 60 4.82 -19.39 -19.69
CA ALA A 60 4.65 -19.47 -18.25
C ALA A 60 5.68 -18.52 -17.64
N SER A 61 5.21 -17.42 -17.06
CA SER A 61 6.07 -16.38 -16.50
C SER A 61 7.00 -17.02 -15.49
N GLY A 62 8.30 -17.06 -15.83
CA GLY A 62 9.34 -17.45 -14.89
C GLY A 62 9.35 -16.53 -13.68
N PRO A 63 10.11 -16.87 -12.63
CA PRO A 63 10.27 -16.00 -11.46
C PRO A 63 10.64 -14.58 -11.88
N LEU A 64 10.06 -13.59 -11.20
CA LEU A 64 10.38 -12.19 -11.39
C LEU A 64 11.90 -11.99 -11.27
N ASP A 65 12.44 -11.16 -12.16
CA ASP A 65 13.79 -10.66 -12.01
C ASP A 65 13.94 -9.93 -10.67
N ARG A 66 15.16 -9.90 -10.12
CA ARG A 66 15.44 -9.27 -8.83
C ARG A 66 14.93 -7.83 -8.79
N ASN A 67 15.16 -7.02 -9.82
CA ASN A 67 14.72 -5.62 -9.81
C ASN A 67 13.19 -5.49 -9.84
N ALA A 68 12.52 -6.36 -10.60
CA ALA A 68 11.05 -6.37 -10.66
C ALA A 68 10.46 -6.69 -9.29
N PHE A 69 10.99 -7.72 -8.61
CA PHE A 69 10.60 -8.05 -7.23
C PHE A 69 10.84 -6.89 -6.26
N LEU A 70 12.00 -6.24 -6.32
CA LEU A 70 12.33 -5.10 -5.45
C LEU A 70 11.38 -3.92 -5.66
N ASN A 71 10.99 -3.66 -6.91
CA ASN A 71 10.05 -2.59 -7.24
C ASN A 71 8.65 -2.89 -6.70
N GLU A 72 8.20 -4.14 -6.82
CA GLU A 72 6.91 -4.57 -6.27
C GLU A 72 6.92 -4.53 -4.74
N ALA A 73 7.98 -5.01 -4.10
CA ALA A 73 8.21 -4.91 -2.66
C ALA A 73 8.20 -3.46 -2.16
N SER A 74 8.86 -2.55 -2.89
CA SER A 74 8.90 -1.11 -2.54
C SER A 74 7.54 -0.43 -2.72
N SER A 75 6.81 -0.80 -3.79
CA SER A 75 5.42 -0.36 -3.99
C SER A 75 4.52 -0.84 -2.87
N LEU A 76 4.66 -2.11 -2.46
CA LEU A 76 3.91 -2.67 -1.34
C LEU A 76 4.21 -1.94 -0.03
N HIS A 77 5.50 -1.68 0.26
CA HIS A 77 5.90 -0.90 1.42
C HIS A 77 5.23 0.48 1.44
N THR A 78 5.27 1.21 0.32
CA THR A 78 4.65 2.54 0.20
C THR A 78 3.14 2.49 0.43
N LYS A 79 2.47 1.44 -0.06
CA LYS A 79 1.03 1.23 0.18
C LYS A 79 0.72 0.90 1.66
N ILE A 80 1.60 0.16 2.35
CA ILE A 80 1.48 -0.08 3.79
C ILE A 80 1.62 1.24 4.57
N GLU A 81 2.59 2.09 4.21
CA GLU A 81 2.74 3.44 4.82
C GLU A 81 1.51 4.32 4.56
N SER A 82 0.95 4.27 3.34
CA SER A 82 -0.31 4.96 3.04
C SER A 82 -1.46 4.46 3.93
N LEU A 83 -1.60 3.15 4.13
CA LEU A 83 -2.61 2.60 5.03
C LEU A 83 -2.39 3.08 6.49
N ASN A 84 -1.15 3.17 6.95
CA ASN A 84 -0.83 3.75 8.25
C ASN A 84 -1.25 5.22 8.38
N SER A 85 -1.10 6.01 7.32
CA SER A 85 -1.60 7.39 7.26
C SER A 85 -3.12 7.45 7.29
N ASP A 86 -3.79 6.53 6.59
CA ASP A 86 -5.26 6.45 6.58
C ASP A 86 -5.79 6.11 7.97
N ILE A 87 -5.17 5.17 8.70
CA ILE A 87 -5.51 4.84 10.09
C ILE A 87 -5.41 6.09 11.00
N GLY A 88 -4.38 6.94 10.78
CA GLY A 88 -4.25 8.21 11.48
C GLY A 88 -5.43 9.16 11.18
N SER A 89 -5.88 9.20 9.93
CA SER A 89 -7.03 10.00 9.50
C SER A 89 -8.34 9.46 10.06
N ILE A 90 -8.54 8.14 10.05
CA ILE A 90 -9.67 7.44 10.67
C ILE A 90 -9.73 7.77 12.16
N THR A 91 -8.60 7.75 12.87
CA THR A 91 -8.55 8.13 14.30
C THR A 91 -9.07 9.56 14.53
N ALA A 92 -8.71 10.51 13.65
CA ALA A 92 -9.20 11.88 13.74
C ALA A 92 -10.69 11.99 13.40
N LEU A 93 -11.18 11.23 12.42
CA LEU A 93 -12.60 11.14 12.08
C LEU A 93 -13.42 10.52 13.22
N HIS A 94 -12.93 9.46 13.85
CA HIS A 94 -13.52 8.85 15.05
C HIS A 94 -13.64 9.86 16.19
N GLN A 95 -12.58 10.61 16.48
CA GLN A 95 -12.62 11.63 17.53
C GLN A 95 -13.66 12.72 17.20
N ARG A 96 -13.71 13.18 15.95
CA ARG A 96 -14.72 14.15 15.51
C ARG A 96 -16.14 13.60 15.61
N ALA A 97 -16.35 12.34 15.23
CA ALA A 97 -17.64 11.68 15.32
C ALA A 97 -18.13 11.56 16.77
N LEU A 98 -17.22 11.28 17.72
CA LEU A 98 -17.54 11.31 19.16
C LEU A 98 -17.88 12.72 19.66
N ASP A 99 -17.26 13.76 19.13
CA ASP A 99 -17.47 15.14 19.59
C ASP A 99 -18.72 15.80 18.97
N SER A 100 -19.13 15.38 17.77
CA SER A 100 -20.28 15.94 17.04
C SER A 100 -21.58 15.17 17.29
N THR A 101 -22.71 15.87 17.43
CA THR A 101 -24.03 15.25 17.66
C THR A 101 -24.75 14.81 16.36
N ASP A 102 -24.21 15.13 15.17
CA ASP A 102 -24.86 14.82 13.88
C ASP A 102 -23.88 14.63 12.69
N THR A 103 -24.24 13.67 11.82
CA THR A 103 -23.92 13.49 10.37
C THR A 103 -22.51 13.22 9.82
N ASN A 104 -21.50 12.81 10.60
CA ASN A 104 -20.21 12.35 10.02
C ASN A 104 -20.02 10.83 10.00
N ALA A 105 -21.07 10.05 10.31
CA ALA A 105 -21.00 8.59 10.36
C ALA A 105 -20.66 7.95 8.99
N SER A 106 -21.17 8.53 7.89
CA SER A 106 -20.86 8.06 6.52
C SER A 106 -19.39 8.24 6.15
N ASP A 107 -18.77 9.32 6.59
CA ASP A 107 -17.37 9.62 6.28
C ASP A 107 -16.44 8.68 7.05
N VAL A 108 -16.79 8.35 8.30
CA VAL A 108 -16.10 7.32 9.08
C VAL A 108 -16.21 5.96 8.41
N ASP A 109 -17.43 5.51 8.12
CA ASP A 109 -17.68 4.18 7.55
C ASP A 109 -16.99 3.99 6.19
N SER A 110 -17.04 5.01 5.33
CA SER A 110 -16.35 4.99 4.04
C SER A 110 -14.82 4.93 4.17
N ALA A 111 -14.24 5.64 5.15
CA ALA A 111 -12.80 5.63 5.38
C ALA A 111 -12.33 4.28 5.95
N VAL A 112 -13.09 3.70 6.88
CA VAL A 112 -12.81 2.36 7.44
C VAL A 112 -12.92 1.29 6.36
N SER A 113 -14.00 1.30 5.58
CA SER A 113 -14.19 0.36 4.46
C SER A 113 -13.05 0.45 3.44
N ALA A 114 -12.63 1.67 3.07
CA ALA A 114 -11.51 1.86 2.15
C ALA A 114 -10.17 1.35 2.73
N ALA A 115 -9.96 1.49 4.04
CA ALA A 115 -8.79 0.95 4.72
C ALA A 115 -8.81 -0.59 4.77
N GLN A 116 -9.96 -1.21 5.02
CA GLN A 116 -10.14 -2.66 4.96
C GLN A 116 -9.85 -3.20 3.56
N ASP A 117 -10.43 -2.59 2.52
CA ASP A 117 -10.18 -2.95 1.13
C ASP A 117 -8.70 -2.87 0.77
N LYS A 118 -8.03 -1.79 1.20
CA LYS A 118 -6.59 -1.61 1.00
C LYS A 118 -5.79 -2.70 1.71
N ALA A 119 -6.16 -3.06 2.94
CA ALA A 119 -5.51 -4.14 3.68
C ALA A 119 -5.66 -5.51 2.98
N ILE A 120 -6.85 -5.80 2.44
CA ILE A 120 -7.10 -7.02 1.64
C ILE A 120 -6.25 -7.02 0.36
N GLN A 121 -6.18 -5.89 -0.35
CA GLN A 121 -5.33 -5.76 -1.54
C GLN A 121 -3.84 -5.98 -1.21
N LEU A 122 -3.36 -5.38 -0.12
CA LEU A 122 -1.99 -5.56 0.36
C LEU A 122 -1.70 -7.03 0.68
N LYS A 123 -2.63 -7.72 1.35
CA LYS A 123 -2.55 -9.16 1.63
C LYS A 123 -2.47 -9.99 0.35
N ASN A 124 -3.25 -9.64 -0.68
CA ASN A 124 -3.22 -10.35 -1.96
C ASN A 124 -1.90 -10.12 -2.73
N SER A 125 -1.38 -8.89 -2.73
CA SER A 125 -0.05 -8.60 -3.31
C SER A 125 1.07 -9.30 -2.54
N LEU A 126 0.96 -9.41 -1.23
CA LEU A 126 1.90 -10.20 -0.43
C LEU A 126 1.87 -11.68 -0.85
N ALA A 127 0.68 -12.27 -1.04
CA ALA A 127 0.56 -13.64 -1.55
C ALA A 127 1.15 -13.83 -2.97
N GLN A 128 1.11 -12.81 -3.82
CA GLN A 128 1.77 -12.84 -5.14
C GLN A 128 3.30 -12.89 -5.01
N LEU A 129 3.88 -12.11 -4.09
CA LEU A 129 5.30 -12.16 -3.79
C LEU A 129 5.71 -13.54 -3.23
N ASP A 130 4.88 -14.15 -2.39
CA ASP A 130 5.13 -15.51 -1.88
C ASP A 130 5.14 -16.56 -3.00
N GLN A 131 4.20 -16.44 -3.94
CA GLN A 131 4.14 -17.30 -5.12
C GLN A 131 5.39 -17.14 -6.00
N ASP A 132 5.89 -15.91 -6.17
CA ASP A 132 7.13 -15.64 -6.89
C ASP A 132 8.36 -16.25 -6.19
N ILE A 133 8.43 -16.14 -4.87
CA ILE A 133 9.48 -16.77 -4.06
C ILE A 133 9.44 -18.29 -4.24
N SER A 134 8.26 -18.89 -4.19
CA SER A 134 8.06 -20.34 -4.36
C SER A 134 8.49 -20.87 -5.73
N ARG A 135 8.46 -20.02 -6.76
CA ARG A 135 8.96 -20.35 -8.11
C ARG A 135 10.46 -20.08 -8.26
N THR A 136 11.04 -19.26 -7.39
CA THR A 136 12.47 -18.91 -7.43
C THR A 136 13.31 -20.11 -6.97
N PRO A 137 14.31 -20.55 -7.74
CA PRO A 137 15.19 -21.65 -7.33
C PRO A 137 15.85 -21.37 -5.97
N ALA A 138 15.98 -22.42 -5.15
CA ALA A 138 16.63 -22.32 -3.85
C ALA A 138 18.05 -21.75 -4.00
N GLY A 139 18.40 -20.78 -3.16
CA GLY A 139 19.68 -20.09 -3.19
C GLY A 139 19.60 -18.67 -2.64
N SER A 140 20.67 -17.89 -2.83
CA SER A 140 20.81 -16.53 -2.30
C SER A 140 19.72 -15.57 -2.79
N ALA A 141 19.23 -15.75 -4.02
CA ALA A 141 18.15 -14.94 -4.57
C ALA A 141 16.82 -15.21 -3.85
N ALA A 142 16.46 -16.48 -3.63
CA ALA A 142 15.26 -16.85 -2.89
C ALA A 142 15.33 -16.34 -1.43
N GLN A 143 16.47 -16.52 -0.76
CA GLN A 143 16.69 -16.01 0.60
C GLN A 143 16.51 -14.49 0.70
N ALA A 144 17.09 -13.75 -0.25
CA ALA A 144 16.98 -12.30 -0.28
C ALA A 144 15.55 -11.81 -0.59
N LYS A 145 14.76 -12.56 -1.36
CA LYS A 145 13.33 -12.28 -1.57
C LYS A 145 12.51 -12.61 -0.32
N SER A 146 12.75 -13.77 0.30
CA SER A 146 12.09 -14.18 1.56
C SER A 146 12.33 -13.21 2.71
N GLY A 147 13.55 -12.68 2.87
CA GLY A 147 13.84 -11.68 3.91
C GLY A 147 13.02 -10.39 3.76
N GLN A 148 12.86 -9.90 2.52
CA GLN A 148 12.02 -8.74 2.24
C GLN A 148 10.55 -9.02 2.44
N TYR A 149 10.09 -10.18 1.94
CA TYR A 149 8.73 -10.64 2.16
C TYR A 149 8.39 -10.70 3.65
N ASN A 150 9.24 -11.29 4.49
CA ASN A 150 8.99 -11.41 5.93
C ASN A 150 8.90 -10.05 6.61
N THR A 151 9.71 -9.08 6.17
CA THR A 151 9.65 -7.71 6.66
C THR A 151 8.32 -7.06 6.30
N LEU A 152 7.90 -7.17 5.04
CA LEU A 152 6.61 -6.63 4.56
C LEU A 152 5.41 -7.30 5.23
N LYS A 153 5.45 -8.63 5.40
CA LYS A 153 4.44 -9.41 6.13
C LYS A 153 4.28 -8.84 7.54
N LYS A 154 5.38 -8.70 8.28
CA LYS A 154 5.35 -8.17 9.65
C LYS A 154 4.79 -6.75 9.70
N GLN A 155 5.23 -5.86 8.81
CA GLN A 155 4.72 -4.49 8.74
C GLN A 155 3.21 -4.45 8.43
N LEU A 156 2.73 -5.31 7.53
CA LEU A 156 1.30 -5.42 7.24
C LEU A 156 0.52 -5.94 8.45
N GLN A 157 1.02 -6.98 9.14
CA GLN A 157 0.41 -7.50 10.36
C GLN A 157 0.28 -6.41 11.44
N GLU A 158 1.36 -5.68 11.71
CA GLU A 158 1.37 -4.57 12.67
C GLU A 158 0.37 -3.47 12.28
N THR A 159 0.26 -3.16 10.98
CA THR A 159 -0.67 -2.14 10.47
C THR A 159 -2.13 -2.58 10.59
N VAL A 160 -2.46 -3.83 10.26
CA VAL A 160 -3.81 -4.39 10.43
C VAL A 160 -4.18 -4.47 11.91
N GLN A 161 -3.24 -4.89 12.77
CA GLN A 161 -3.45 -4.90 14.22
C GLN A 161 -3.73 -3.50 14.76
N ARG A 162 -3.01 -2.48 14.28
CA ARG A 162 -3.24 -1.07 14.66
C ARG A 162 -4.63 -0.58 14.24
N LEU A 163 -5.09 -0.94 13.03
CA LEU A 163 -6.45 -0.60 12.59
C LEU A 163 -7.49 -1.27 13.49
N MET A 164 -7.32 -2.56 13.80
CA MET A 164 -8.20 -3.30 14.71
C MET A 164 -8.25 -2.67 16.11
N GLN A 165 -7.10 -2.23 16.66
CA GLN A 165 -7.05 -1.50 17.92
C GLN A 165 -7.77 -0.15 17.86
N THR A 166 -7.63 0.56 16.74
CA THR A 166 -8.31 1.86 16.51
C THR A 166 -9.83 1.68 16.50
N GLU A 167 -10.34 0.66 15.82
CA GLU A 167 -11.77 0.30 15.83
C GLU A 167 -12.25 -0.13 17.22
N ALA A 168 -11.48 -0.98 17.92
CA ALA A 168 -11.84 -1.43 19.27
C ALA A 168 -11.89 -0.27 20.28
N ASP A 169 -10.94 0.67 20.20
CA ASP A 169 -10.92 1.86 21.02
C ASP A 169 -12.10 2.79 20.72
N TYR A 170 -12.45 2.96 19.44
CA TYR A 170 -13.62 3.73 19.03
C TYR A 170 -14.91 3.08 19.53
N SER A 171 -15.06 1.77 19.33
CA SER A 171 -16.19 0.97 19.83
C SER A 171 -16.40 1.15 21.34
N ARG A 172 -15.32 1.11 22.14
CA ARG A 172 -15.38 1.34 23.59
C ARG A 172 -15.87 2.75 23.92
N LYS A 173 -15.25 3.78 23.34
CA LYS A 173 -15.63 5.20 23.57
C LYS A 173 -17.06 5.49 23.12
N TYR A 174 -17.50 4.88 22.02
CA TYR A 174 -18.86 5.02 21.51
C TYR A 174 -19.87 4.42 22.49
N ARG A 175 -19.63 3.22 23.03
CA ARG A 175 -20.47 2.65 24.11
C ARG A 175 -20.54 3.57 25.33
N GLU A 176 -19.42 4.13 25.78
CA GLU A 176 -19.39 5.08 26.90
C GLU A 176 -20.23 6.34 26.61
N GLN A 177 -20.17 6.86 25.39
CA GLN A 177 -20.96 8.00 24.96
C GLN A 177 -22.46 7.68 24.96
N ILE A 178 -22.86 6.51 24.45
CA ILE A 178 -24.25 6.04 24.48
C ILE A 178 -24.73 5.93 25.93
N ALA A 179 -23.93 5.31 26.82
CA ALA A 179 -24.24 5.19 28.24
C ALA A 179 -24.46 6.56 28.91
N ARG A 180 -23.59 7.55 28.62
CA ARG A 180 -23.74 8.92 29.14
C ARG A 180 -25.04 9.56 28.67
N GLN A 181 -25.35 9.45 27.39
CA GLN A 181 -26.55 10.05 26.82
C GLN A 181 -27.82 9.35 27.33
N TYR A 182 -27.77 8.05 27.59
CA TYR A 182 -28.85 7.32 28.23
C TYR A 182 -29.08 7.82 29.66
N ARG A 183 -28.04 7.99 30.48
CA ARG A 183 -28.15 8.56 31.85
C ARG A 183 -28.68 9.99 31.85
N VAL A 184 -28.33 10.81 30.86
CA VAL A 184 -28.88 12.18 30.72
C VAL A 184 -30.38 12.15 30.42
N ALA A 185 -30.83 11.20 29.59
CA ALA A 185 -32.24 11.04 29.27
C ALA A 185 -33.04 10.39 30.42
N ASN A 186 -32.42 9.48 31.18
CA ASN A 186 -33.01 8.75 32.30
C ASN A 186 -32.11 8.88 33.56
N PRO A 187 -32.24 9.96 34.34
CA PRO A 187 -31.38 10.22 35.50
C PRO A 187 -31.47 9.19 36.64
N GLU A 188 -32.59 8.47 36.72
CA GLU A 188 -32.87 7.45 37.74
C GLU A 188 -32.49 6.02 37.30
N ALA A 189 -31.87 5.85 36.12
CA ALA A 189 -31.54 4.54 35.58
C ALA A 189 -30.48 3.80 36.42
N THR A 190 -30.67 2.50 36.64
CA THR A 190 -29.65 1.67 37.33
C THR A 190 -28.48 1.37 36.40
N GLU A 191 -27.33 1.00 36.98
CA GLU A 191 -26.16 0.61 36.18
C GLU A 191 -26.44 -0.65 35.33
N GLU A 192 -27.30 -1.57 35.78
CA GLU A 192 -27.72 -2.70 34.96
C GLU A 192 -28.56 -2.26 33.74
N GLU A 193 -29.45 -1.27 33.89
CA GLU A 193 -30.26 -0.73 32.78
C GLU A 193 -29.40 0.02 31.77
N VAL A 194 -28.39 0.77 32.22
CA VAL A 194 -27.44 1.46 31.34
C VAL A 194 -26.60 0.46 30.56
N THR A 195 -26.11 -0.58 31.23
CA THR A 195 -25.31 -1.64 30.62
C THR A 195 -26.14 -2.43 29.62
N ALA A 196 -27.38 -2.78 29.99
CA ALA A 196 -28.34 -3.40 29.08
C ALA A 196 -28.54 -2.52 27.84
N ALA A 197 -28.65 -1.20 28.01
CA ALA A 197 -28.83 -0.30 26.89
C ALA A 197 -27.62 -0.19 25.94
N THR A 198 -26.41 -0.53 26.40
CA THR A 198 -25.18 -0.49 25.59
C THR A 198 -24.67 -1.84 25.09
N GLU A 199 -25.01 -2.93 25.79
CA GLU A 199 -24.46 -4.26 25.54
C GLU A 199 -25.52 -5.26 25.07
N GLN A 200 -26.81 -5.06 25.39
CA GLN A 200 -27.82 -5.98 24.87
C GLN A 200 -27.91 -5.83 23.37
N ASP A 201 -27.91 -6.98 22.70
CA ASP A 201 -28.29 -7.09 21.32
C ASP A 201 -29.77 -6.70 21.19
N TRP A 202 -30.02 -5.42 20.91
CA TRP A 202 -31.35 -4.86 20.70
C TRP A 202 -32.07 -5.48 19.50
N SER A 203 -31.44 -6.42 18.79
CA SER A 203 -32.08 -7.30 17.81
C SER A 203 -33.29 -8.06 18.37
N ASN A 204 -33.38 -8.29 19.68
CA ASN A 204 -34.53 -9.00 20.26
C ASN A 204 -35.69 -8.04 20.60
N GLU A 205 -36.56 -7.83 19.62
CA GLU A 205 -37.82 -7.05 19.66
C GLU A 205 -38.74 -7.35 20.88
N GLY A 206 -38.51 -8.43 21.63
CA GLY A 206 -39.32 -8.82 22.79
C GLY A 206 -39.06 -8.04 24.10
N VAL A 207 -37.80 -7.69 24.39
CA VAL A 207 -37.48 -6.85 25.57
C VAL A 207 -37.96 -5.40 25.35
N PHE A 208 -38.02 -5.01 24.07
CA PHE A 208 -38.44 -3.73 23.53
C PHE A 208 -39.95 -3.45 23.69
N GLN A 209 -40.84 -4.44 23.55
CA GLN A 209 -42.28 -4.21 23.74
C GLN A 209 -42.68 -4.03 25.20
N THR A 210 -41.93 -4.62 26.13
CA THR A 210 -42.24 -4.54 27.57
C THR A 210 -41.95 -3.14 28.13
N ALA A 211 -40.85 -2.49 27.71
CA ALA A 211 -40.51 -1.13 28.13
C ALA A 211 -41.38 -0.04 27.45
N LEU A 212 -41.92 -0.33 26.27
CA LEU A 212 -42.78 0.60 25.50
C LEU A 212 -44.20 0.69 26.08
N HIS A 213 -44.67 -0.33 26.79
CA HIS A 213 -46.00 -0.33 27.40
C HIS A 213 -46.12 0.65 28.58
N ASP A 214 -44.99 1.01 29.21
CA ASP A 214 -44.97 1.74 30.50
C ASP A 214 -44.63 3.24 30.37
N SER A 215 -44.10 3.71 29.23
CA SER A 215 -43.62 5.10 29.08
C SER A 215 -44.28 5.90 27.93
N ARG A 216 -44.55 7.18 28.20
CA ARG A 216 -45.36 8.10 27.38
C ARG A 216 -44.91 8.15 25.90
N MET A 217 -45.79 7.63 25.04
CA MET A 217 -45.74 7.36 23.59
C MET A 217 -44.94 8.31 22.64
N ARG A 218 -44.76 9.61 22.94
CA ARG A 218 -44.13 10.57 21.99
C ARG A 218 -42.66 10.88 22.24
N HIS A 219 -42.19 10.86 23.50
CA HIS A 219 -40.76 11.00 23.79
C HIS A 219 -40.02 9.67 23.63
N ALA A 220 -40.72 8.56 23.85
CA ALA A 220 -40.22 7.23 23.54
C ALA A 220 -39.85 7.11 22.04
N GLN A 221 -40.74 7.46 21.10
CA GLN A 221 -40.48 7.26 19.65
C GLN A 221 -39.20 7.94 19.12
N ASN A 222 -38.90 9.18 19.51
CA ASN A 222 -37.67 9.87 19.08
C ASN A 222 -36.42 9.28 19.76
N ALA A 223 -36.52 8.86 21.03
CA ALA A 223 -35.45 8.14 21.71
C ALA A 223 -35.21 6.77 21.07
N LEU A 224 -36.25 6.07 20.60
CA LEU A 224 -36.17 4.75 19.95
C LEU A 224 -35.44 4.79 18.61
N GLY A 225 -35.70 5.83 17.80
CA GLY A 225 -34.97 6.03 16.53
C GLY A 225 -33.47 6.23 16.76
N ALA A 226 -33.11 7.02 17.77
CA ALA A 226 -31.72 7.29 18.11
C ALA A 226 -30.99 6.06 18.66
N VAL A 227 -31.65 5.23 19.47
CA VAL A 227 -31.08 3.99 20.02
C VAL A 227 -30.84 2.95 18.91
N ARG A 228 -31.81 2.75 18.01
CA ARG A 228 -31.66 1.82 16.87
C ARG A 228 -30.51 2.20 15.95
N ALA A 229 -30.38 3.49 15.63
CA ALA A 229 -29.27 3.99 14.80
C ALA A 229 -27.91 3.66 15.45
N ARG A 230 -27.74 3.97 16.75
CA ARG A 230 -26.50 3.67 17.50
C ARG A 230 -26.16 2.20 17.54
N HIS A 231 -27.17 1.35 17.69
CA HIS A 231 -26.97 -0.09 17.72
C HIS A 231 -26.48 -0.60 16.36
N ASN A 232 -27.08 -0.13 15.26
CA ASN A 232 -26.61 -0.47 13.94
C ASN A 232 -25.15 -0.02 13.73
N ASP A 233 -24.79 1.20 14.12
CA ASP A 233 -23.41 1.68 14.07
C ASP A 233 -22.45 0.77 14.87
N LEU A 234 -22.84 0.36 16.08
CA LEU A 234 -22.03 -0.51 16.93
C LEU A 234 -21.81 -1.89 16.28
N GLN A 235 -22.86 -2.47 15.68
CA GLN A 235 -22.77 -3.72 14.94
C GLN A 235 -21.84 -3.60 13.72
N HIS A 236 -21.86 -2.46 13.02
CA HIS A 236 -20.94 -2.20 11.91
C HIS A 236 -19.48 -2.17 12.38
N ILE A 237 -19.19 -1.49 13.49
CA ILE A 237 -17.84 -1.47 14.09
C ILE A 237 -17.40 -2.87 14.52
N GLU A 238 -18.28 -3.63 15.20
CA GLU A 238 -17.99 -5.00 15.63
C GLU A 238 -17.72 -5.94 14.46
N ARG A 239 -18.51 -5.85 13.38
CA ARG A 239 -18.28 -6.61 12.15
C ARG A 239 -16.93 -6.25 11.53
N SER A 240 -16.60 -4.97 11.48
CA SER A 240 -15.32 -4.49 10.94
C SER A 240 -14.13 -5.07 11.72
N ILE A 241 -14.22 -5.12 13.06
CA ILE A 241 -13.21 -5.75 13.92
C ILE A 241 -13.09 -7.25 13.62
N GLN A 242 -14.20 -7.97 13.45
CA GLN A 242 -14.17 -9.40 13.13
C GLN A 242 -13.53 -9.67 11.76
N GLU A 243 -13.86 -8.88 10.75
CA GLU A 243 -13.25 -8.98 9.42
C GLU A 243 -11.75 -8.71 9.45
N LEU A 244 -11.31 -7.70 10.22
CA LEU A 244 -9.89 -7.40 10.43
C LEU A 244 -9.17 -8.53 11.18
N ALA A 245 -9.82 -9.15 12.17
CA ALA A 245 -9.26 -10.29 12.89
C ALA A 245 -9.08 -11.51 11.96
N LEU A 246 -10.08 -11.80 11.11
CA LEU A 246 -9.96 -12.84 10.08
C LEU A 246 -8.84 -12.52 9.09
N LEU A 247 -8.71 -11.27 8.65
CA LEU A 247 -7.62 -10.84 7.78
C LEU A 247 -6.26 -11.00 8.46
N PHE A 248 -6.15 -10.65 9.73
CA PHE A 248 -4.92 -10.82 10.51
C PHE A 248 -4.48 -12.28 10.56
N ASP A 249 -5.40 -13.20 10.86
CA ASP A 249 -5.15 -14.64 10.87
C ASP A 249 -4.76 -15.18 9.47
N GLN A 250 -5.41 -14.67 8.42
CA GLN A 250 -5.04 -15.00 7.03
C GLN A 250 -3.63 -14.53 6.67
N ILE A 251 -3.17 -13.41 7.20
CA ILE A 251 -1.78 -12.96 6.99
C ILE A 251 -0.85 -13.81 7.83
N ASP A 252 -1.20 -14.10 9.09
CA ASP A 252 -0.35 -14.87 9.99
C ASP A 252 -0.07 -16.29 9.49
N SER A 253 -1.10 -16.96 8.97
CA SER A 253 -1.02 -18.27 8.34
C SER A 253 -0.20 -18.32 7.04
N MET A 254 0.18 -17.18 6.45
CA MET A 254 1.07 -17.17 5.29
C MET A 254 2.48 -17.60 5.71
N VAL A 255 2.91 -18.77 5.26
CA VAL A 255 4.26 -19.27 5.50
C VAL A 255 4.97 -19.37 4.17
N VAL A 256 6.12 -18.69 4.04
CA VAL A 256 6.97 -18.85 2.87
C VAL A 256 7.45 -20.28 2.79
N SER A 257 7.14 -20.95 1.67
CA SER A 257 7.72 -22.25 1.36
C SER A 257 9.22 -22.08 1.20
N GLN A 258 9.98 -22.36 2.26
CA GLN A 258 11.43 -22.37 2.20
C GLN A 258 11.83 -23.52 1.26
N GLY A 259 12.19 -23.19 0.02
CA GLY A 259 12.86 -24.13 -0.86
C GLY A 259 14.05 -24.71 -0.11
N ALA A 260 14.06 -26.03 0.06
CA ALA A 260 14.98 -26.84 0.88
C ALA A 260 16.15 -26.07 1.49
N ALA A 261 16.20 -26.01 2.82
CA ALA A 261 17.28 -25.40 3.59
C ALA A 261 18.66 -25.78 3.04
N ILE A 262 19.24 -24.91 2.21
CA ILE A 262 20.68 -24.92 1.99
C ILE A 262 21.23 -24.02 3.09
N GLU A 263 21.65 -24.69 4.16
CA GLU A 263 22.50 -24.18 5.22
C GLU A 263 23.70 -23.43 4.62
N ALA A 264 23.58 -22.11 4.48
CA ALA A 264 24.67 -21.24 4.02
C ALA A 264 24.43 -19.76 4.40
N VAL A 265 23.86 -19.48 5.57
CA VAL A 265 23.67 -18.08 6.05
C VAL A 265 24.53 -17.77 7.28
N ASP A 266 25.65 -18.47 7.48
CA ASP A 266 26.62 -18.11 8.53
C ASP A 266 27.93 -17.51 7.99
N ILE A 267 28.09 -17.38 6.67
CA ILE A 267 29.36 -16.91 6.06
C ILE A 267 29.28 -15.45 5.56
N LYS A 268 28.10 -14.94 5.18
CA LYS A 268 28.00 -13.64 4.49
C LYS A 268 27.80 -12.40 5.38
N ALA A 269 27.42 -12.57 6.64
CA ALA A 269 27.43 -11.47 7.60
C ALA A 269 28.86 -11.16 8.06
N SER A 270 29.72 -12.18 8.22
CA SER A 270 31.15 -12.01 8.52
C SER A 270 31.87 -11.31 7.37
N GLU A 271 31.63 -11.72 6.12
CA GLU A 271 32.26 -11.07 4.95
C GLU A 271 31.84 -9.61 4.74
N ALA A 272 30.63 -9.21 5.11
CA ALA A 272 30.18 -7.82 4.98
C ALA A 272 30.81 -6.89 6.04
N VAL A 273 31.03 -7.40 7.26
CA VAL A 273 31.76 -6.69 8.32
C VAL A 273 33.26 -6.66 8.00
N ASP A 274 33.85 -7.77 7.55
CA ASP A 274 35.26 -7.84 7.14
C ASP A 274 35.57 -6.95 5.93
N ASN A 275 34.65 -6.83 4.97
CA ASN A 275 34.82 -5.92 3.83
C ASN A 275 34.64 -4.43 4.21
N MET A 276 33.85 -4.11 5.24
CA MET A 276 33.82 -2.75 5.81
C MET A 276 35.12 -2.41 6.56
N GLU A 277 35.70 -3.37 7.29
CA GLU A 277 36.97 -3.18 7.99
C GLU A 277 38.17 -3.10 7.01
N ALA A 278 38.18 -3.92 5.96
CA ALA A 278 39.16 -3.84 4.87
C ALA A 278 39.02 -2.54 4.06
N GLY A 279 37.80 -2.06 3.82
CA GLY A 279 37.52 -0.78 3.18
C GLY A 279 38.13 0.41 3.93
N ASN A 280 38.03 0.42 5.27
CA ASN A 280 38.68 1.44 6.10
C ASN A 280 40.21 1.33 6.08
N LYS A 281 40.79 0.12 6.11
CA LYS A 281 42.25 -0.07 6.03
C LYS A 281 42.82 0.39 4.69
N HIS A 282 42.11 0.18 3.58
CA HIS A 282 42.56 0.65 2.26
C HIS A 282 42.47 2.18 2.10
N VAL A 283 41.54 2.85 2.78
CA VAL A 283 41.50 4.33 2.82
C VAL A 283 42.64 4.89 3.68
N ASP A 284 42.96 4.26 4.81
CA ASP A 284 44.10 4.65 5.64
C ASP A 284 45.45 4.39 4.96
N GLU A 285 45.63 3.25 4.27
CA GLU A 285 46.85 2.98 3.50
C GLU A 285 47.00 3.91 2.29
N ALA A 286 45.90 4.26 1.61
CA ALA A 286 45.92 5.20 0.49
C ALA A 286 46.29 6.62 0.97
N THR A 287 45.79 7.07 2.12
CA THR A 287 46.15 8.37 2.69
C THR A 287 47.58 8.39 3.25
N ALA A 288 48.06 7.29 3.84
CA ALA A 288 49.44 7.16 4.31
C ALA A 288 50.46 7.17 3.16
N LYS A 289 50.20 6.43 2.07
CA LYS A 289 51.05 6.46 0.85
C LYS A 289 51.03 7.83 0.15
N ALA A 290 49.88 8.52 0.15
CA ALA A 290 49.80 9.89 -0.37
C ALA A 290 50.61 10.91 0.47
N ARG A 291 50.72 10.72 1.78
CA ARG A 291 51.56 11.58 2.65
C ARG A 291 53.06 11.28 2.50
N HIS A 292 53.45 10.01 2.34
CA HIS A 292 54.85 9.63 2.17
C HIS A 292 55.45 10.13 0.84
N THR A 293 54.68 10.07 -0.25
CA THR A 293 55.14 10.57 -1.57
C THR A 293 55.39 12.08 -1.60
N ARG A 294 54.69 12.87 -0.77
CA ARG A 294 54.94 14.32 -0.63
C ARG A 294 56.30 14.61 0.01
N LYS A 295 56.72 13.80 0.99
CA LYS A 295 58.03 13.94 1.64
C LYS A 295 59.18 13.61 0.69
N LEU A 296 59.03 12.57 -0.13
CA LEU A 296 60.03 12.17 -1.13
C LEU A 296 60.26 13.24 -2.22
N LYS A 297 59.21 13.96 -2.63
CA LYS A 297 59.34 15.10 -3.56
C LYS A 297 60.21 16.22 -2.98
N TRP A 298 60.08 16.49 -1.68
CA TRP A 298 60.90 17.49 -0.98
C TRP A 298 62.37 17.06 -0.87
N TYR A 299 62.64 15.78 -0.57
CA TYR A 299 64.01 15.26 -0.54
C TYR A 299 64.70 15.32 -1.91
N CYS A 300 63.99 14.94 -2.98
CA CYS A 300 64.53 15.04 -4.33
C CYS A 300 64.86 16.49 -4.72
N THR A 301 63.96 17.43 -4.37
CA THR A 301 64.18 18.86 -4.62
C THR A 301 65.43 19.38 -3.88
N TRP A 302 65.63 18.98 -2.62
CA TRP A 302 66.81 19.37 -1.85
C TRP A 302 68.12 18.84 -2.45
N ILE A 303 68.13 17.58 -2.92
CA ILE A 303 69.30 16.98 -3.56
C ILE A 303 69.68 17.75 -4.84
N VAL A 304 68.70 18.13 -5.66
CA VAL A 304 68.94 18.90 -6.90
C VAL A 304 69.54 20.27 -6.58
N VAL A 305 69.05 20.96 -5.54
CA VAL A 305 69.59 22.27 -5.11
C VAL A 305 71.06 22.16 -4.68
N VAL A 306 71.42 21.11 -3.94
CA VAL A 306 72.81 20.88 -3.51
C VAL A 306 73.74 20.64 -4.70
N ILE A 307 73.30 19.88 -5.71
CA ILE A 307 74.09 19.64 -6.92
C ILE A 307 74.34 20.95 -7.68
N ILE A 308 73.31 21.80 -7.82
CA ILE A 308 73.44 23.11 -8.48
C ILE A 308 74.44 24.00 -7.72
N LEU A 309 74.39 24.03 -6.38
CA LEU A 309 75.35 24.78 -5.57
C LEU A 309 76.78 24.25 -5.73
N ALA A 310 76.98 22.93 -5.78
CA ALA A 310 78.31 22.35 -5.99
C ALA A 310 78.88 22.71 -7.37
N LEU A 311 78.06 22.71 -8.41
CA LEU A 311 78.46 23.16 -9.75
C LEU A 311 78.76 24.66 -9.78
N ALA A 312 77.94 25.48 -9.12
CA ALA A 312 78.17 26.92 -9.03
C ALA A 312 79.47 27.25 -8.27
N LEU A 313 79.79 26.53 -7.20
CA LEU A 313 81.05 26.67 -6.47
C LEU A 313 82.24 26.17 -7.28
N GLY A 314 82.11 25.05 -7.98
CA GLY A 314 83.17 24.51 -8.85
C GLY A 314 83.50 25.44 -10.01
N ILE A 315 82.47 26.01 -10.66
CA ILE A 315 82.64 27.00 -11.72
C ILE A 315 83.20 28.30 -11.11
N GLY A 316 82.63 28.80 -10.01
CA GLY A 316 83.07 30.02 -9.34
C GLY A 316 84.52 30.00 -8.89
N LEU A 317 84.99 28.88 -8.32
CA LEU A 317 86.41 28.68 -7.97
C LEU A 317 87.29 28.53 -9.22
N GLY A 318 86.76 27.95 -10.31
CA GLY A 318 87.48 27.82 -11.58
C GLY A 318 87.64 29.12 -12.37
N VAL A 319 86.70 30.08 -12.25
CA VAL A 319 86.83 31.41 -12.88
C VAL A 319 87.49 32.45 -11.97
N GLY A 320 87.46 32.28 -10.64
CA GLY A 320 88.08 33.19 -9.68
C GLY A 320 89.58 32.95 -9.40
N LEU A 321 90.16 31.86 -9.92
CA LEU A 321 91.58 31.50 -9.78
C LEU A 321 92.37 31.64 -11.10
N LYS A 322 91.91 32.50 -12.01
CA LYS A 322 92.68 32.94 -13.18
C LYS A 322 93.24 34.34 -12.97
#